data_AF-A0A167ISI3-F1
#
_entry.id   AF-A0A167ISI3-F1
#
_cell.length_a   1.000
_cell.length_b   1.000
_cell.length_c   1.000
_cell.angle_alpha   90.00
_cell.angle_beta   90.00
_cell.angle_gamma   90.00
#
_symmetry.space_group_name_H-M   'P 1'
#
loop_
_entity.id
_entity.type
_entity.pdbx_description
1 polymer ?
#
loop_
_entity_poly.entity_id
_entity_poly.type
_entity_poly.pdbx_seq_one_letter_code
_entity_poly.pdbx_strand_id
1 'polypeptide(L)'
;VLGNSLVITVLARSKPGKPRSTTNIFVLNLSIADLAYLLFCIPFQSTVYMLPSWVLGTFICKFIHYFFTVSMLVSIFTLSAMSVDRYVAIVHSRRSSSLRVSRNATLGVGLIWLLSIAMASPVAHHQSIVHQDIINQTFCWEVWPNLQHK
;
A
#
# COMPACT_ATOMS: atom_id res chain seq x y z
N VAL A 1 -5.18 0.71 -14.14
CA VAL A 1 -3.79 0.62 -14.66
C VAL A 1 -3.42 1.86 -15.46
N LEU A 2 -4.08 2.12 -16.59
CA LEU A 2 -3.77 3.24 -17.50
C LEU A 2 -3.62 4.61 -16.83
N GLY A 3 -4.52 4.97 -15.90
CA GLY A 3 -4.44 6.24 -15.17
C GLY A 3 -3.15 6.41 -14.35
N ASN A 4 -2.81 5.43 -13.52
CA ASN A 4 -1.58 5.45 -12.72
C ASN A 4 -0.33 5.45 -13.60
N SER A 5 -0.33 4.68 -14.69
CA SER A 5 0.76 4.68 -15.67
C SER A 5 0.94 6.03 -16.36
N LEU A 6 -0.15 6.72 -16.69
CA LEU A 6 -0.12 8.06 -17.26
C LEU A 6 0.48 9.06 -16.27
N VAL A 7 0.06 9.05 -15.02
CA VAL A 7 0.61 9.94 -13.97
C VAL A 7 2.11 9.73 -13.81
N ILE A 8 2.56 8.48 -13.69
CA ILE A 8 3.99 8.14 -13.62
C ILE A 8 4.74 8.70 -14.83
N THR A 9 4.19 8.50 -16.04
CA THR A 9 4.82 8.96 -17.29
C THR A 9 4.94 10.48 -17.36
N VAL A 10 3.88 11.21 -16.99
CA VAL A 10 3.88 12.68 -16.98
C VAL A 10 4.88 13.22 -15.96
N LEU A 11 4.93 12.65 -14.76
CA LEU A 11 5.88 13.04 -13.72
C LEU A 11 7.33 12.63 -14.04
N ALA A 12 7.54 11.53 -14.76
CA ALA A 12 8.84 11.09 -15.24
C ALA A 12 9.37 12.00 -16.37
N ARG A 13 8.50 12.47 -17.27
CA ARG A 13 8.86 13.38 -18.38
C ARG A 13 9.08 14.84 -17.94
N SER A 14 8.81 15.19 -16.68
CA SER A 14 9.15 16.52 -16.16
C SER A 14 10.66 16.77 -16.22
N LYS A 15 11.07 18.01 -16.56
CA LYS A 15 12.47 18.35 -16.93
C LYS A 15 13.51 17.77 -15.96
N PRO A 16 14.45 16.93 -16.43
CA PRO A 16 15.55 16.45 -15.59
C PRO A 16 16.38 17.63 -15.11
N GLY A 17 16.55 17.76 -13.78
CA GLY A 17 17.30 18.86 -13.15
C GLY A 17 16.44 19.88 -12.38
N LYS A 18 15.10 19.88 -12.53
CA LYS A 18 14.23 20.69 -11.67
C LYS A 18 13.83 19.87 -10.43
N PRO A 19 14.01 20.38 -9.20
CA PRO A 19 13.58 19.66 -8.00
C PRO A 19 12.08 19.39 -8.08
N ARG A 20 11.69 18.13 -7.86
CA ARG A 20 10.27 17.77 -7.80
C ARG A 20 9.65 18.44 -6.59
N SER A 21 8.47 19.03 -6.79
CA SER A 21 7.65 19.51 -5.67
C SER A 21 7.35 18.34 -4.73
N THR A 22 7.32 18.60 -3.42
CA THR A 22 6.89 17.62 -2.39
C THR A 22 5.61 16.90 -2.79
N THR A 23 4.63 17.63 -3.30
CA THR A 23 3.36 17.07 -3.76
C THR A 23 3.55 16.09 -4.92
N ASN A 24 4.42 16.38 -5.89
CA ASN A 24 4.69 15.49 -7.02
C ASN A 24 5.35 14.18 -6.57
N ILE A 25 6.15 14.22 -5.51
CA ILE A 25 6.77 13.03 -4.92
C ILE A 25 5.70 12.13 -4.29
N PHE A 26 4.76 12.71 -3.52
CA PHE A 26 3.65 11.95 -2.94
C PHE A 26 2.70 11.41 -4.01
N VAL A 27 2.35 12.18 -5.04
CA VAL A 27 1.55 11.70 -6.19
C VAL A 27 2.26 10.51 -6.85
N LEU A 28 3.57 10.62 -7.10
CA LEU A 28 4.33 9.53 -7.71
C LEU A 28 4.33 8.28 -6.83
N ASN A 29 4.53 8.42 -5.51
CA ASN A 29 4.46 7.30 -4.57
C ASN A 29 3.10 6.61 -4.60
N LEU A 30 2.02 7.39 -4.58
CA LEU A 30 0.65 6.88 -4.65
C LEU A 30 0.40 6.10 -5.95
N SER A 31 0.77 6.67 -7.10
CA SER A 31 0.60 5.99 -8.39
C SER A 31 1.42 4.71 -8.52
N ILE A 32 2.62 4.66 -7.92
CA ILE A 32 3.44 3.44 -7.88
C ILE A 32 2.78 2.38 -6.99
N ALA A 33 2.35 2.75 -5.78
CA ALA A 33 1.68 1.84 -4.86
C ALA A 33 0.39 1.26 -5.47
N ASP A 34 -0.45 2.12 -6.06
CA ASP A 34 -1.69 1.68 -6.71
C ASP A 34 -1.42 0.80 -7.93
N LEU A 35 -0.39 1.12 -8.74
CA LEU A 35 -0.03 0.28 -9.88
C LEU A 35 0.47 -1.09 -9.43
N ALA A 36 1.31 -1.14 -8.40
CA ALA A 36 1.79 -2.40 -7.85
C ALA A 36 0.62 -3.24 -7.29
N TYR A 37 -0.31 -2.61 -6.55
CA TYR A 37 -1.53 -3.26 -6.10
C TYR A 37 -2.36 -3.84 -7.26
N LEU A 38 -2.60 -3.06 -8.31
CA LEU A 38 -3.38 -3.49 -9.46
C LEU A 38 -2.71 -4.62 -10.25
N LEU A 39 -1.39 -4.69 -10.29
CA LEU A 39 -0.65 -5.73 -11.01
C LEU A 39 -0.46 -7.00 -10.19
N PHE A 40 -0.23 -6.89 -8.88
CA PHE A 40 0.15 -8.02 -8.03
C PHE A 40 -0.98 -8.55 -7.13
N CYS A 41 -1.97 -7.74 -6.74
CA CYS A 41 -3.09 -8.24 -5.92
C CYS A 41 -4.29 -8.61 -6.79
N ILE A 42 -4.70 -7.75 -7.73
CA ILE A 42 -5.97 -7.93 -8.45
C ILE A 42 -6.04 -9.22 -9.26
N PRO A 43 -5.02 -9.63 -10.06
CA PRO A 43 -5.11 -10.87 -10.83
C PRO A 43 -5.29 -12.08 -9.91
N PHE A 44 -4.52 -12.17 -8.83
CA PHE A 44 -4.63 -13.29 -7.90
C PHE A 44 -5.95 -13.29 -7.14
N GLN A 45 -6.42 -12.12 -6.70
CA GLN A 45 -7.72 -12.00 -6.05
C GLN A 45 -8.84 -12.42 -7.01
N SER A 46 -8.76 -12.05 -8.28
CA SER A 46 -9.72 -12.47 -9.30
C SER A 46 -9.70 -13.99 -9.51
N THR A 47 -8.53 -14.62 -9.50
CA THR A 47 -8.40 -16.08 -9.56
C THR A 47 -9.08 -16.73 -8.35
N VAL A 48 -8.84 -16.23 -7.14
CA VAL A 48 -9.46 -16.75 -5.92
C VAL A 48 -10.98 -16.61 -5.94
N TYR A 49 -11.51 -15.50 -6.49
CA TYR A 49 -12.96 -15.33 -6.64
C TYR A 49 -13.60 -16.26 -7.67
N MET A 50 -12.86 -16.67 -8.70
CA MET A 50 -13.36 -17.58 -9.73
C MET A 50 -13.24 -19.05 -9.33
N LEU A 51 -12.34 -19.38 -8.41
CA LEU A 51 -12.14 -20.75 -7.95
C LEU A 51 -12.98 -21.03 -6.69
N PRO A 52 -13.59 -22.23 -6.59
CA PRO A 52 -14.37 -22.60 -5.42
C PRO A 52 -13.50 -22.89 -4.19
N SER A 53 -12.19 -23.09 -4.35
CA SER A 53 -11.25 -23.38 -3.26
C SER A 53 -9.88 -22.72 -3.47
N TRP A 54 -9.15 -22.53 -2.36
CA TRP A 54 -7.81 -21.96 -2.38
C TRP A 54 -6.76 -22.99 -2.84
N VAL A 55 -6.21 -22.78 -4.03
CA VAL A 55 -5.21 -23.69 -4.66
C VAL A 55 -3.80 -23.11 -4.75
N LEU A 56 -3.61 -21.83 -4.42
CA LEU A 56 -2.36 -21.08 -4.66
C LEU A 56 -1.30 -21.30 -3.57
N GLY A 57 -1.58 -22.13 -2.57
CA GLY A 57 -0.65 -22.43 -1.47
C GLY A 57 -0.55 -21.33 -0.41
N THR A 58 0.12 -21.65 0.71
CA THR A 58 0.17 -20.81 1.93
C THR A 58 0.97 -19.53 1.74
N PHE A 59 2.05 -19.58 0.96
CA PHE A 59 2.89 -18.41 0.68
C PHE A 59 2.09 -17.32 -0.03
N ILE A 60 1.34 -17.68 -1.07
CA ILE A 60 0.54 -16.72 -1.86
C ILE A 60 -0.59 -16.13 -1.00
N CYS A 61 -1.21 -16.94 -0.12
CA CYS A 61 -2.24 -16.48 0.83
C CYS A 61 -1.69 -15.36 1.73
N LYS A 62 -0.57 -15.62 2.41
CA LYS A 62 0.09 -14.63 3.26
C LYS A 62 0.57 -13.41 2.47
N PHE A 63 1.21 -13.64 1.32
CA PHE A 63 1.79 -12.57 0.52
C PHE A 63 0.76 -11.59 -0.03
N ILE A 64 -0.35 -12.08 -0.61
CA ILE A 64 -1.39 -11.22 -1.18
C ILE A 64 -2.05 -10.37 -0.10
N HIS A 65 -2.44 -10.99 1.02
CA HIS A 65 -3.09 -10.26 2.11
C HIS A 65 -2.14 -9.26 2.76
N TYR A 66 -0.88 -9.64 2.98
CA TYR A 66 0.14 -8.72 3.47
C TYR A 66 0.37 -7.55 2.51
N PHE A 67 0.54 -7.82 1.21
CA PHE A 67 0.81 -6.79 0.21
C PHE A 67 -0.40 -5.87 -0.01
N PHE A 68 -1.62 -6.41 0.06
CA PHE A 68 -2.88 -5.65 0.10
C PHE A 68 -2.87 -4.65 1.25
N THR A 69 -2.61 -5.12 2.48
CA THR A 69 -2.60 -4.27 3.68
C THR A 69 -1.49 -3.22 3.61
N VAL A 70 -0.28 -3.58 3.18
CA VAL A 70 0.82 -2.62 3.00
C VAL A 70 0.43 -1.55 1.99
N SER A 71 -0.09 -1.93 0.82
CA SER A 71 -0.48 -0.99 -0.24
C SER A 71 -1.56 -0.02 0.25
N MET A 72 -2.59 -0.53 0.94
CA MET A 72 -3.64 0.28 1.54
C MET A 72 -3.07 1.29 2.55
N LEU A 73 -2.21 0.85 3.47
CA LEU A 73 -1.58 1.72 4.47
C LEU A 73 -0.69 2.79 3.84
N VAL A 74 0.11 2.42 2.82
CA VAL A 74 0.93 3.37 2.07
C VAL A 74 0.06 4.45 1.43
N SER A 75 -1.05 4.08 0.80
CA SER A 75 -1.95 5.06 0.17
C SER A 75 -2.61 5.98 1.21
N ILE A 76 -3.09 5.43 2.34
CA ILE A 76 -3.68 6.22 3.43
C ILE A 76 -2.66 7.23 3.98
N PHE A 77 -1.48 6.77 4.39
CA PHE A 77 -0.47 7.65 4.95
C PHE A 77 0.05 8.67 3.93
N THR A 78 0.13 8.30 2.65
CA THR A 78 0.47 9.25 1.58
C THR A 78 -0.58 10.35 1.46
N LEU A 79 -1.87 10.01 1.45
CA LEU A 79 -2.96 10.99 1.41
C LEU A 79 -2.98 11.89 2.66
N SER A 80 -2.72 11.32 3.83
CA SER A 80 -2.56 12.10 5.07
C SER A 80 -1.38 13.07 4.97
N ALA A 81 -0.22 12.60 4.50
CA ALA A 81 0.97 13.44 4.31
C ALA A 81 0.74 14.55 3.28
N MET A 82 0.01 14.27 2.19
CA MET A 82 -0.40 15.29 1.21
C MET A 82 -1.32 16.34 1.82
N SER A 83 -2.27 15.92 2.67
CA SER A 83 -3.17 16.84 3.38
C SER A 83 -2.38 17.76 4.32
N VAL A 84 -1.42 17.21 5.06
CA VAL A 84 -0.50 17.99 5.92
C VAL A 84 0.36 18.94 5.09
N ASP A 85 0.91 18.49 3.95
CA ASP A 85 1.68 19.34 3.03
C ASP A 85 0.86 20.54 2.54
N ARG A 86 -0.42 20.33 2.19
CA ARG A 86 -1.35 21.43 1.83
C ARG A 86 -1.59 22.37 2.99
N TYR A 87 -1.86 21.84 4.18
CA TYR A 87 -2.09 22.64 5.38
C TYR A 87 -0.88 23.53 5.72
N VAL A 88 0.32 22.95 5.74
CA VAL A 88 1.58 23.68 6.00
C VAL A 88 1.84 24.73 4.93
N ALA A 89 1.54 24.44 3.66
CA ALA A 89 1.72 25.39 2.57
C ALA A 89 0.84 26.64 2.73
N ILE A 90 -0.39 26.48 3.19
CA ILE A 90 -1.38 27.57 3.31
C ILE A 90 -1.17 28.33 4.63
N VAL A 91 -1.19 27.63 5.76
CA VAL A 91 -1.20 28.26 7.09
C VAL A 91 0.20 28.73 7.51
N HIS A 92 1.23 27.96 7.15
CA HIS A 92 2.60 28.19 7.59
C HIS A 92 3.50 28.62 6.43
N SER A 93 3.04 29.53 5.58
CA SER A 93 3.73 29.97 4.35
C SER A 93 5.22 30.35 4.56
N ARG A 94 5.58 30.99 5.68
CA ARG A 94 6.99 31.29 6.01
C ARG A 94 7.85 30.05 6.34
N ARG A 95 7.31 29.05 7.03
CA ARG A 95 8.01 27.77 7.35
C ARG A 95 7.90 26.74 6.22
N SER A 96 6.92 26.90 5.34
CA SER A 96 6.63 26.05 4.18
C SER A 96 7.86 25.90 3.27
N SER A 97 8.63 26.97 3.03
CA SER A 97 9.83 26.89 2.17
C SER A 97 10.94 26.00 2.75
N SER A 98 11.06 25.89 4.08
CA SER A 98 12.05 25.01 4.73
C SER A 98 11.56 23.59 4.90
N LEU A 99 10.24 23.38 5.09
CA LEU A 99 9.66 22.06 5.30
C LEU A 99 9.39 21.32 4.00
N ARG A 100 8.96 22.03 2.94
CA ARG A 100 8.61 21.47 1.63
C ARG A 100 9.84 21.35 0.73
N VAL A 101 10.88 20.70 1.26
CA VAL A 101 12.10 20.36 0.54
C VAL A 101 11.97 18.93 0.02
N SER A 102 12.37 18.70 -1.23
CA SER A 102 12.34 17.38 -1.88
C SER A 102 12.94 16.28 -1.00
N ARG A 103 14.03 16.57 -0.28
CA ARG A 103 14.67 15.63 0.67
C ARG A 103 13.73 15.20 1.80
N ASN A 104 13.02 16.14 2.41
CA ASN A 104 12.08 15.84 3.51
C ASN A 104 10.89 15.02 2.99
N ALA A 105 10.43 15.29 1.76
CA ALA A 105 9.38 14.50 1.13
C ALA A 105 9.82 13.06 0.87
N THR A 106 11.04 12.86 0.35
CA THR A 106 11.62 11.52 0.14
C THR A 106 11.80 10.76 1.45
N LEU A 107 12.28 11.43 2.51
CA LEU A 107 12.35 10.84 3.85
C LEU A 107 10.95 10.46 4.36
N GLY A 108 9.96 11.32 4.17
CA GLY A 108 8.56 11.04 4.52
C GLY A 108 8.01 9.80 3.81
N VAL A 109 8.28 9.64 2.51
CA VAL A 109 7.93 8.43 1.77
C VAL A 109 8.60 7.20 2.36
N GLY A 110 9.91 7.27 2.67
CA GLY A 110 10.62 6.16 3.33
C GLY A 110 9.98 5.77 4.66
N LEU A 111 9.61 6.75 5.49
CA LEU A 111 8.89 6.50 6.74
C LEU A 111 7.52 5.87 6.51
N ILE A 112 6.74 6.36 5.54
CA ILE A 112 5.44 5.77 5.19
C ILE A 112 5.59 4.28 4.87
N TRP A 113 6.55 3.90 4.04
CA TRP A 113 6.80 2.50 3.72
C TRP A 113 7.19 1.68 4.94
N LEU A 114 8.11 2.18 5.77
CA LEU A 114 8.53 1.50 6.99
C LEU A 114 7.38 1.28 7.97
N LEU A 115 6.57 2.32 8.22
CA LEU A 115 5.39 2.22 9.09
C LEU A 115 4.36 1.23 8.53
N SER A 116 4.05 1.31 7.23
CA SER A 116 3.10 0.39 6.59
C SER A 116 3.55 -1.07 6.66
N ILE A 117 4.82 -1.34 6.39
CA ILE A 117 5.41 -2.69 6.46
C ILE A 117 5.36 -3.23 7.88
N ALA A 118 5.71 -2.40 8.88
CA ALA A 118 5.68 -2.78 10.28
C ALA A 118 4.25 -3.07 10.77
N MET A 119 3.30 -2.20 10.43
CA MET A 119 1.90 -2.34 10.83
C MET A 119 1.18 -3.49 10.13
N ALA A 120 1.60 -3.87 8.92
CA ALA A 120 1.06 -5.03 8.22
C ALA A 120 1.62 -6.37 8.73
N SER A 121 2.69 -6.37 9.53
CA SER A 121 3.33 -7.60 10.03
C SER A 121 2.38 -8.60 10.72
N PRO A 122 1.37 -8.19 11.51
CA PRO A 122 0.43 -9.13 12.12
C PRO A 122 -0.40 -9.89 11.08
N VAL A 123 -0.72 -9.26 9.95
CA VAL A 123 -1.49 -9.89 8.86
C VAL A 123 -0.71 -11.07 8.28
N ALA A 124 0.59 -10.93 8.05
CA ALA A 124 1.42 -12.02 7.56
C ALA A 124 1.53 -13.19 8.56
N HIS A 125 1.44 -12.90 9.85
CA HIS A 125 1.52 -13.92 10.91
C HIS A 125 0.18 -14.66 11.09
N HIS A 126 -0.93 -13.92 11.15
CA HIS A 126 -2.26 -14.46 11.44
C HIS A 126 -2.98 -15.04 10.21
N GLN A 127 -2.60 -14.67 8.99
CA GLN A 127 -3.19 -15.26 7.77
C GLN A 127 -2.68 -16.70 7.57
N SER A 128 -3.59 -17.66 7.48
CA SER A 128 -3.26 -19.06 7.21
C SER A 128 -4.31 -19.72 6.33
N ILE A 129 -3.95 -20.87 5.75
CA ILE A 129 -4.93 -21.71 5.05
C ILE A 129 -5.68 -22.53 6.09
N VAL A 130 -7.00 -22.46 6.03
CA VAL A 130 -7.92 -23.23 6.86
C VAL A 130 -8.67 -24.20 5.94
N HIS A 131 -8.75 -25.46 6.35
CA HIS A 131 -9.59 -26.46 5.69
C HIS A 131 -10.95 -26.48 6.38
N GLN A 132 -12.02 -26.40 5.58
CA GLN A 132 -13.39 -26.45 6.08
C GLN A 132 -14.01 -27.81 5.77
N ASP A 133 -14.15 -28.65 6.80
CA ASP A 133 -14.60 -30.04 6.66
C ASP A 133 -16.00 -30.18 6.05
N ILE A 134 -16.89 -29.20 6.30
CA ILE A 134 -18.29 -29.24 5.84
C ILE A 134 -18.38 -29.19 4.31
N ILE A 135 -17.52 -28.41 3.66
CA ILE A 135 -17.55 -28.17 2.21
C ILE A 135 -16.38 -28.83 1.49
N ASN A 136 -15.47 -29.48 2.23
CA ASN A 136 -14.23 -30.08 1.75
C ASN A 136 -13.39 -29.10 0.89
N GLN A 137 -13.34 -27.83 1.32
CA GLN A 137 -12.68 -26.73 0.62
C GLN A 137 -11.67 -26.02 1.52
N THR A 138 -10.65 -25.44 0.90
CA THR A 138 -9.60 -24.66 1.56
C THR A 138 -9.85 -23.17 1.36
N PHE A 139 -9.64 -22.39 2.41
CA PHE A 139 -9.79 -20.93 2.39
C PHE A 139 -8.56 -20.27 3.01
N CYS A 140 -8.24 -19.06 2.56
CA CYS A 140 -7.25 -18.19 3.20
C CYS A 140 -7.99 -17.28 4.19
N TRP A 141 -7.71 -17.41 5.49
CA TRP A 141 -8.43 -16.67 6.53
C TRP A 141 -7.52 -16.29 7.71
N GLU A 142 -7.94 -15.31 8.50
CA GLU A 142 -7.26 -14.86 9.71
C GLU A 142 -7.51 -15.79 10.88
N VAL A 143 -6.45 -16.45 11.35
CA VAL A 143 -6.49 -17.30 12.55
C VAL A 143 -5.97 -16.49 13.73
N TRP A 144 -6.90 -15.94 14.50
CA TRP A 144 -6.60 -15.30 15.78
C TRP A 144 -6.47 -16.38 16.86
N PRO A 145 -5.45 -16.32 17.74
CA PRO A 145 -5.38 -17.20 18.90
C PRO A 145 -6.65 -16.96 19.72
N ASN A 146 -7.50 -17.98 19.76
CA ASN A 146 -8.82 -17.86 20.35
C ASN A 146 -8.75 -17.38 21.81
N LEU A 147 -9.55 -16.36 22.11
CA LEU A 147 -10.17 -16.10 23.42
C LEU A 147 -11.18 -17.21 23.79
N GLN A 148 -10.85 -18.49 23.56
CA GLN A 148 -11.70 -19.64 23.89
C GLN A 148 -11.06 -20.45 25.01
N HIS A 149 -10.92 -19.81 26.17
CA HIS A 149 -11.00 -20.47 27.47
C HIS A 149 -12.07 -19.73 28.27
N LYS A 150 -13.35 -19.99 27.97
CA LYS A 150 -14.45 -19.99 28.95
C LYS A 150 -15.67 -20.67 28.36
#